data_AF-A0A8T1MM95-F1
#
_entry.id   AF-A0A8T1MM95-F1
#
_cell.length_a   1.000
_cell.length_b   1.000
_cell.length_c   1.000
_cell.angle_alpha   90.00
_cell.angle_beta   90.00
_cell.angle_gamma   90.00
#
_symmetry.space_group_name_H-M   'P 1'
#
loop_
_entity.id
_entity.type
_entity.pdbx_description
1 polymer ?
#
loop_
_entity_poly.entity_id
_entity_poly.type
_entity_poly.pdbx_seq_one_letter_code
_entity_poly.pdbx_strand_id
1 'polypeptide(L)'
;MAPCYPIGLAWLPISVSLSLCITQLTCATGSFPPESCIFSLGITLAAAFAVACVYIWHVYADQVMEKKTKVFKALVDIGTLTGLLSSIGLSVTACFQVSNVPIVHYIGAGVAFSGAVGYMLVVSVISSVYLGQPAVLCGLRWLLSVFGTVAAISFLICRIIGRGDEVDWIPDPSLFDTMTSVNLVIFYLLPASEWTLGLTITLFFLLWVPEFLRIDFQAPLIKPWKNHDSLTNSRSTEVE
;
A
#
# COMPACT_ATOMS: atom_id res chain seq x y z
N MET A 1 6.54 -38.04 -5.54
CA MET A 1 5.90 -36.79 -6.03
C MET A 1 5.99 -35.79 -4.92
N ALA A 2 6.74 -34.69 -5.08
CA ALA A 2 6.74 -33.60 -4.11
C ALA A 2 5.33 -32.98 -4.12
N PRO A 3 4.71 -32.71 -2.96
CA PRO A 3 3.45 -31.98 -2.94
C PRO A 3 3.73 -30.60 -3.55
N CYS A 4 3.10 -30.31 -4.69
CA CYS A 4 3.04 -28.97 -5.22
C CYS A 4 2.21 -28.18 -4.22
N TYR A 5 2.85 -27.50 -3.26
CA TYR A 5 2.16 -26.59 -2.37
C TYR A 5 1.56 -25.50 -3.26
N PRO A 6 0.22 -25.39 -3.38
CA PRO A 6 -0.36 -24.29 -4.10
C PRO A 6 0.14 -22.99 -3.46
N ILE A 7 0.44 -21.97 -4.27
CA ILE A 7 0.90 -20.66 -3.77
C ILE A 7 -0.11 -19.99 -2.82
N GLY A 8 -1.27 -20.61 -2.58
CA GLY A 8 -2.26 -20.21 -1.60
C GLY A 8 -2.75 -18.79 -1.87
N LEU A 9 -2.91 -17.99 -0.82
CA LEU A 9 -3.18 -16.56 -0.96
C LEU A 9 -1.91 -15.72 -1.12
N ALA A 10 -0.72 -16.32 -1.12
CA ALA A 10 0.54 -15.59 -1.14
C ALA A 10 0.81 -14.85 -2.46
N TRP A 11 0.10 -15.20 -3.55
CA TRP A 11 0.14 -14.42 -4.78
C TRP A 11 -0.34 -12.98 -4.57
N LEU A 12 -1.24 -12.71 -3.62
CA LEU A 12 -1.75 -11.36 -3.36
C LEU A 12 -0.65 -10.38 -2.91
N PRO A 13 0.09 -10.60 -1.80
CA PRO A 13 1.17 -9.70 -1.40
C PRO A 13 2.29 -9.64 -2.46
N ILE A 14 2.56 -10.73 -3.18
CA ILE A 14 3.52 -10.73 -4.30
C ILE A 14 3.04 -9.80 -5.42
N SER A 15 1.75 -9.82 -5.76
CA SER A 15 1.17 -8.94 -6.77
C SER A 15 1.22 -7.48 -6.35
N VAL A 16 0.97 -7.15 -5.06
CA VAL A 16 1.18 -5.78 -4.55
C VAL A 16 2.61 -5.33 -4.78
N SER A 17 3.58 -6.13 -4.30
CA SER A 17 5.01 -5.81 -4.42
C SER A 17 5.45 -5.70 -5.88
N LEU A 18 5.00 -6.58 -6.76
CA LEU A 18 5.32 -6.53 -8.19
C LEU A 18 4.75 -5.26 -8.84
N SER A 19 3.49 -4.93 -8.58
CA SER A 19 2.86 -3.72 -9.11
C SER A 19 3.56 -2.45 -8.63
N LEU A 20 3.96 -2.38 -7.35
CA LEU A 20 4.73 -1.25 -6.81
C LEU A 20 6.13 -1.17 -7.41
N CYS A 21 6.85 -2.30 -7.55
CA CYS A 21 8.18 -2.35 -8.17
C CYS A 21 8.16 -1.87 -9.62
N ILE A 22 7.22 -2.37 -10.43
CA ILE A 22 7.09 -1.96 -11.84
C ILE A 22 6.85 -0.45 -11.93
N THR A 23 5.99 0.07 -11.07
CA THR A 23 5.68 1.50 -11.02
C THR A 23 6.90 2.35 -10.63
N GLN A 24 7.68 1.90 -9.64
CA GLN A 24 8.90 2.60 -9.22
C GLN A 24 9.91 2.69 -10.38
N LEU A 25 10.05 1.61 -11.15
CA LEU A 25 10.95 1.57 -12.30
C LEU A 25 10.50 2.48 -13.46
N THR A 26 9.20 2.74 -13.61
CA THR A 26 8.66 3.61 -14.67
C THR A 26 8.56 5.08 -14.28
N CYS A 27 8.77 5.45 -13.00
CA CYS A 27 8.55 6.82 -12.53
C CYS A 27 9.62 7.83 -12.97
N ALA A 28 10.83 7.38 -13.32
CA ALA A 28 11.93 8.27 -13.73
C ALA A 28 11.69 8.97 -15.09
N THR A 29 10.75 8.46 -15.88
CA THR A 29 10.36 9.01 -17.21
C THR A 29 8.85 9.27 -17.31
N GLY A 30 8.12 9.16 -16.19
CA GLY A 30 6.68 8.89 -16.13
C GLY A 30 5.72 10.07 -16.27
N SER A 31 6.19 11.27 -16.61
CA SER A 31 5.33 12.47 -16.61
C SER A 31 4.40 12.56 -17.82
N PHE A 32 4.63 11.77 -18.86
CA PHE A 32 3.88 11.78 -20.13
C PHE A 32 3.43 10.37 -20.54
N PRO A 33 2.43 10.23 -21.42
CA PRO A 33 2.08 8.93 -22.01
C PRO A 33 3.16 8.45 -22.99
N PRO A 34 3.42 7.13 -23.06
CA PRO A 34 2.67 6.03 -22.43
C PRO A 34 3.07 5.69 -20.97
N GLU A 35 4.16 6.23 -20.45
CA GLU A 35 4.76 5.83 -19.17
C GLU A 35 3.85 6.18 -17.97
N SER A 36 3.25 7.37 -17.98
CA SER A 36 2.24 7.80 -16.99
C SER A 36 1.04 6.85 -16.89
N CYS A 37 0.63 6.25 -18.01
CA CYS A 37 -0.47 5.27 -18.04
C CYS A 37 -0.07 3.96 -17.37
N ILE A 38 1.15 3.48 -17.63
CA ILE A 38 1.69 2.27 -17.00
C ILE A 38 1.87 2.48 -15.49
N PHE A 39 2.38 3.64 -15.09
CA PHE A 39 2.48 4.06 -13.69
C PHE A 39 1.11 4.04 -13.00
N SER A 40 0.11 4.67 -13.62
CA SER A 40 -1.26 4.73 -13.07
C SER A 40 -1.89 3.36 -12.92
N LEU A 41 -1.73 2.49 -13.93
CA LEU A 41 -2.22 1.13 -13.89
C LEU A 41 -1.54 0.33 -12.77
N GLY A 42 -0.22 0.43 -12.65
CA GLY A 42 0.56 -0.23 -11.61
C GLY A 42 0.12 0.16 -10.21
N ILE A 43 0.01 1.46 -9.91
CA ILE A 43 -0.50 1.94 -8.61
C ILE A 43 -1.94 1.50 -8.35
N THR A 44 -2.80 1.54 -9.37
CA THR A 44 -4.22 1.13 -9.22
C THR A 44 -4.33 -0.35 -8.85
N LEU A 45 -3.56 -1.22 -9.53
CA LEU A 45 -3.49 -2.65 -9.21
C LEU A 45 -2.91 -2.88 -7.81
N ALA A 46 -1.83 -2.18 -7.46
CA ALA A 46 -1.25 -2.25 -6.13
C ALA A 46 -2.26 -1.87 -5.04
N ALA A 47 -3.02 -0.78 -5.23
CA ALA A 47 -4.05 -0.32 -4.31
C ALA A 47 -5.15 -1.38 -4.11
N ALA A 48 -5.64 -1.97 -5.20
CA ALA A 48 -6.70 -2.99 -5.16
C ALA A 48 -6.24 -4.26 -4.44
N PHE A 49 -5.06 -4.78 -4.78
CA PHE A 49 -4.50 -5.96 -4.10
C PHE A 49 -4.15 -5.65 -2.64
N ALA A 50 -3.69 -4.44 -2.33
CA ALA A 50 -3.40 -4.03 -0.96
C ALA A 50 -4.67 -4.02 -0.09
N VAL A 51 -5.81 -3.56 -0.61
CA VAL A 51 -7.10 -3.65 0.12
C VAL A 51 -7.42 -5.11 0.47
N ALA A 52 -7.29 -6.01 -0.50
CA ALA A 52 -7.53 -7.44 -0.27
C ALA A 52 -6.58 -8.00 0.80
N CYS A 53 -5.29 -7.68 0.74
CA CYS A 53 -4.33 -8.14 1.72
C CYS A 53 -4.62 -7.57 3.13
N VAL A 54 -4.93 -6.27 3.25
CA VAL A 54 -5.29 -5.61 4.51
C VAL A 54 -6.52 -6.28 5.13
N TYR A 55 -7.54 -6.57 4.32
CA TYR A 55 -8.74 -7.26 4.79
C TYR A 55 -8.46 -8.70 5.24
N ILE A 56 -7.74 -9.48 4.43
CA ILE A 56 -7.37 -10.86 4.78
C ILE A 56 -6.54 -10.88 6.06
N TRP A 57 -5.58 -9.95 6.20
CA TRP A 57 -4.74 -9.85 7.37
C TRP A 57 -5.54 -9.43 8.62
N HIS A 58 -6.52 -8.53 8.49
CA HIS A 58 -7.46 -8.20 9.56
C HIS A 58 -8.19 -9.45 10.07
N VAL A 59 -8.79 -10.21 9.15
CA VAL A 59 -9.53 -11.43 9.49
C VAL A 59 -8.59 -12.46 10.11
N TYR A 60 -7.41 -12.66 9.54
CA TYR A 60 -6.39 -13.56 10.07
C TYR A 60 -5.96 -13.19 11.50
N ALA A 61 -5.60 -11.94 11.74
CA ALA A 61 -5.19 -11.46 13.05
C ALA A 61 -6.31 -11.65 14.09
N ASP A 62 -7.55 -11.35 13.71
CA ASP A 62 -8.72 -11.54 14.57
C ASP A 62 -9.02 -13.03 14.83
N GLN A 63 -8.77 -13.94 13.89
CA GLN A 63 -9.02 -15.38 14.08
C GLN A 63 -7.93 -16.08 14.89
N VAL A 64 -6.67 -15.71 14.69
CA VAL A 64 -5.53 -16.33 15.40
C VAL A 64 -5.52 -15.99 16.89
N MET A 65 -6.04 -14.82 17.27
CA MET A 65 -6.10 -14.42 18.67
C MET A 65 -7.32 -14.98 19.39
N GLU A 66 -7.09 -16.01 20.23
CA GLU A 66 -8.13 -16.65 21.04
C GLU A 66 -8.75 -15.70 22.09
N LYS A 67 -7.91 -14.91 22.77
CA LYS A 67 -8.33 -13.97 23.84
C LYS A 67 -8.10 -12.53 23.43
N LYS A 68 -9.14 -11.90 22.90
CA LYS A 68 -9.09 -10.54 22.36
C LYS A 68 -9.26 -9.51 23.47
N THR A 69 -8.20 -8.75 23.75
CA THR A 69 -8.32 -7.56 24.61
C THR A 69 -8.94 -6.40 23.81
N LYS A 70 -9.52 -5.41 24.50
CA LYS A 70 -10.04 -4.19 23.85
C LYS A 70 -8.95 -3.45 23.07
N VAL A 71 -7.72 -3.43 23.62
CA VAL A 71 -6.56 -2.79 22.99
C VAL A 71 -6.17 -3.52 21.70
N PHE A 72 -6.12 -4.86 21.73
CA PHE A 72 -5.83 -5.65 20.53
C PHE A 72 -6.83 -5.36 19.41
N LYS A 73 -8.14 -5.38 19.71
CA LYS A 73 -9.17 -5.08 18.71
C LYS A 73 -9.03 -3.67 18.15
N ALA A 74 -8.80 -2.67 19.00
CA ALA A 74 -8.57 -1.30 18.56
C ALA A 74 -7.34 -1.17 17.66
N LEU A 75 -6.23 -1.87 17.97
CA LEU A 75 -5.04 -1.89 17.12
C LEU A 75 -5.35 -2.51 15.76
N VAL A 76 -6.06 -3.63 15.71
CA VAL A 76 -6.48 -4.27 14.45
C VAL A 76 -7.34 -3.32 13.61
N ASP A 77 -8.31 -2.64 14.23
CA ASP A 77 -9.19 -1.68 13.55
C ASP A 77 -8.41 -0.45 13.02
N ILE A 78 -7.48 0.09 13.82
CA ILE A 78 -6.59 1.19 13.40
C ILE A 78 -5.68 0.75 12.25
N GLY A 79 -5.16 -0.48 12.32
CA GLY A 79 -4.41 -1.09 11.22
C GLY A 79 -5.26 -1.13 9.96
N THR A 80 -6.45 -1.71 10.01
CA THR A 80 -7.33 -1.75 8.84
C THR A 80 -7.63 -0.37 8.29
N LEU A 81 -7.94 0.61 9.15
CA LEU A 81 -8.19 1.98 8.71
C LEU A 81 -6.97 2.60 8.01
N THR A 82 -5.78 2.51 8.60
CA THR A 82 -4.55 3.07 8.03
C THR A 82 -4.15 2.39 6.72
N GLY A 83 -4.34 1.07 6.62
CA GLY A 83 -4.15 0.32 5.38
C GLY A 83 -5.14 0.72 4.28
N LEU A 84 -6.41 0.92 4.61
CA LEU A 84 -7.42 1.39 3.64
C LEU A 84 -7.16 2.83 3.20
N LEU A 85 -6.79 3.72 4.12
CA LEU A 85 -6.37 5.09 3.80
C LEU A 85 -5.17 5.07 2.85
N SER A 86 -4.20 4.18 3.08
CA SER A 86 -3.06 4.01 2.19
C SER A 86 -3.51 3.68 0.75
N SER A 87 -4.38 2.68 0.59
CA SER A 87 -4.93 2.30 -0.73
C SER A 87 -5.73 3.42 -1.39
N ILE A 88 -6.53 4.17 -0.62
CA ILE A 88 -7.26 5.34 -1.13
C ILE A 88 -6.27 6.40 -1.64
N GLY A 89 -5.23 6.70 -0.86
CA GLY A 89 -4.17 7.62 -1.25
C GLY A 89 -3.49 7.20 -2.55
N LEU A 90 -3.15 5.91 -2.69
CA LEU A 90 -2.60 5.34 -3.92
C LEU A 90 -3.55 5.55 -5.10
N SER A 91 -4.84 5.25 -4.96
CA SER A 91 -5.82 5.49 -6.02
C SER A 91 -5.92 6.97 -6.42
N VAL A 92 -5.88 7.90 -5.46
CA VAL A 92 -5.85 9.34 -5.75
C VAL A 92 -4.59 9.70 -6.54
N THR A 93 -3.41 9.25 -6.09
CA THR A 93 -2.13 9.50 -6.79
C THR A 93 -2.12 8.94 -8.22
N ALA A 94 -2.76 7.79 -8.45
CA ALA A 94 -2.89 7.20 -9.78
C ALA A 94 -3.83 8.00 -10.69
N CYS A 95 -4.98 8.44 -10.17
CA CYS A 95 -5.96 9.20 -10.94
C CYS A 95 -5.50 10.62 -11.27
N PHE A 96 -4.77 11.26 -10.36
CA PHE A 96 -4.34 12.65 -10.49
C PHE A 96 -2.83 12.69 -10.73
N GLN A 97 -2.43 12.74 -11.99
CA GLN A 97 -1.03 12.83 -12.38
C GLN A 97 -0.38 14.11 -11.86
N VAL A 98 0.88 14.00 -11.43
CA VAL A 98 1.65 15.14 -10.90
C VAL A 98 1.78 16.27 -11.93
N SER A 99 1.91 15.92 -13.22
CA SER A 99 2.04 16.88 -14.33
C SER A 99 0.76 17.67 -14.61
N ASN A 100 -0.41 17.19 -14.18
CA ASN A 100 -1.71 17.78 -14.52
C ASN A 100 -2.39 18.42 -13.31
N VAL A 101 -2.41 17.72 -12.17
CA VAL A 101 -3.10 18.17 -10.96
C VAL A 101 -2.21 17.94 -9.74
N PRO A 102 -1.05 18.65 -9.64
CA PRO A 102 0.00 18.36 -8.66
C PRO A 102 -0.48 18.43 -7.21
N ILE A 103 -1.34 19.40 -6.88
CA ILE A 103 -1.84 19.57 -5.51
C ILE A 103 -2.59 18.32 -5.06
N VAL A 104 -3.50 17.80 -5.90
CA VAL A 104 -4.30 16.61 -5.57
C VAL A 104 -3.42 15.36 -5.55
N HIS A 105 -2.46 15.25 -6.48
CA HIS A 105 -1.47 14.18 -6.50
C HIS A 105 -0.71 14.09 -5.17
N TYR A 106 -0.18 15.22 -4.68
CA TYR A 106 0.60 15.24 -3.44
C TYR A 106 -0.26 15.04 -2.18
N ILE A 107 -1.53 15.44 -2.20
CA ILE A 107 -2.48 15.07 -1.14
C ILE A 107 -2.66 13.54 -1.13
N GLY A 108 -2.89 12.94 -2.30
CA GLY A 108 -2.99 11.49 -2.46
C GLY A 108 -1.74 10.76 -1.95
N ALA A 109 -0.55 11.22 -2.35
CA ALA A 109 0.72 10.66 -1.92
C ALA A 109 0.92 10.79 -0.41
N GLY A 110 0.59 11.94 0.17
CA GLY A 110 0.64 12.15 1.62
C GLY A 110 -0.27 11.19 2.39
N VAL A 111 -1.51 10.97 1.92
CA VAL A 111 -2.43 10.00 2.51
C VAL A 111 -1.93 8.56 2.32
N ALA A 112 -1.39 8.22 1.15
CA ALA A 112 -0.84 6.90 0.85
C ALA A 112 0.31 6.56 1.80
N PHE A 113 1.30 7.44 1.88
CA PHE A 113 2.51 7.27 2.66
C PHE A 113 2.25 7.26 4.16
N SER A 114 1.44 8.20 4.67
CA SER A 114 1.08 8.24 6.08
C SER A 114 0.26 7.01 6.50
N GLY A 115 -0.71 6.60 5.66
CA GLY A 115 -1.46 5.36 5.86
C GLY A 115 -0.57 4.13 5.87
N ALA A 116 0.37 4.01 4.92
CA ALA A 116 1.29 2.88 4.85
C ALA A 116 2.20 2.79 6.08
N VAL A 117 2.80 3.90 6.52
CA VAL A 117 3.65 3.93 7.72
C VAL A 117 2.85 3.58 8.96
N GLY A 118 1.66 4.18 9.15
CA GLY A 118 0.78 3.84 10.26
C GLY A 118 0.43 2.35 10.27
N TYR A 119 0.12 1.80 9.10
CA TYR A 119 -0.17 0.39 8.95
C TYR A 119 1.01 -0.52 9.32
N MET A 120 2.19 -0.24 8.78
CA MET A 120 3.40 -1.01 9.05
C MET A 120 3.76 -1.02 10.55
N LEU A 121 3.65 0.13 11.22
CA LEU A 121 3.89 0.25 12.66
C LEU A 121 2.89 -0.60 13.47
N VAL A 122 1.60 -0.48 13.15
CA VAL A 122 0.54 -1.24 13.85
C VAL A 122 0.70 -2.74 13.64
N VAL A 123 0.94 -3.19 12.41
CA VAL A 123 1.19 -4.60 12.09
C VAL A 123 2.44 -5.10 12.81
N SER A 124 3.51 -4.30 12.89
CA SER A 124 4.74 -4.64 13.62
C SER A 124 4.48 -4.84 15.12
N VAL A 125 3.70 -3.95 15.74
CA VAL A 125 3.26 -4.08 17.14
C VAL A 125 2.44 -5.35 17.33
N ILE A 126 1.40 -5.56 16.51
CA ILE A 126 0.53 -6.72 16.61
C ILE A 126 1.32 -8.03 16.47
N SER A 127 2.20 -8.09 15.48
CA SER A 127 3.04 -9.27 15.21
C SER A 127 3.98 -9.61 16.37
N SER A 128 4.58 -8.57 16.96
CA SER A 128 5.61 -8.72 18.00
C SER A 128 5.02 -8.99 19.39
N VAL A 129 3.87 -8.37 19.69
CA VAL A 129 3.30 -8.37 21.05
C VAL A 129 2.18 -9.40 21.21
N TYR A 130 1.38 -9.62 20.16
CA TYR A 130 0.15 -10.41 20.28
C TYR A 130 0.22 -11.75 19.54
N LEU A 131 0.69 -11.76 18.29
CA LEU A 131 0.61 -12.96 17.44
C LEU A 131 1.76 -13.95 17.63
N GLY A 132 2.77 -13.63 18.46
CA GLY A 132 3.90 -14.53 18.73
C GLY A 132 4.69 -14.92 17.47
N GLN A 133 4.75 -14.03 16.47
CA GLN A 133 5.45 -14.29 15.22
C GLN A 133 6.97 -14.48 15.46
N PRO A 134 7.69 -15.20 14.58
CA PRO A 134 9.12 -15.43 14.74
C PRO A 134 9.91 -14.12 14.91
N ALA A 135 10.85 -14.08 15.85
CA ALA A 135 11.60 -12.87 16.21
C ALA A 135 12.28 -12.20 15.00
N VAL A 136 12.79 -12.99 14.05
CA VAL A 136 13.38 -12.48 12.80
C VAL A 136 12.35 -11.71 11.96
N LEU A 137 11.14 -12.25 11.80
CA LEU A 137 10.07 -11.60 11.04
C LEU A 137 9.63 -10.30 11.72
N CYS A 138 9.45 -10.32 13.04
CA CYS A 138 9.14 -9.13 13.82
C CYS A 138 10.24 -8.07 13.72
N GLY A 139 11.51 -8.47 13.80
CA GLY A 139 12.66 -7.59 13.65
C GLY A 139 12.71 -6.94 12.27
N LEU A 140 12.48 -7.70 11.20
CA LEU A 140 12.40 -7.17 9.83
C LEU A 140 11.23 -6.20 9.65
N ARG A 141 10.06 -6.49 10.23
CA ARG A 141 8.90 -5.58 10.20
C ARG A 141 9.19 -4.25 10.89
N TRP A 142 9.83 -4.29 12.05
CA TRP A 142 10.27 -3.08 12.76
C TRP A 142 11.32 -2.31 11.98
N LEU A 143 12.31 -3.01 11.42
CA LEU A 143 13.35 -2.42 10.59
C LEU A 143 12.72 -1.60 9.45
N LEU A 144 11.87 -2.25 8.64
CA LEU A 144 11.19 -1.59 7.52
C LEU A 144 10.26 -0.47 7.98
N SER A 145 9.55 -0.64 9.10
CA SER A 145 8.67 0.41 9.64
C SER A 145 9.44 1.65 10.10
N VAL A 146 10.61 1.47 10.73
CA VAL A 146 11.46 2.57 11.16
C VAL A 146 12.08 3.28 9.97
N PHE A 147 12.67 2.54 9.01
CA PHE A 147 13.20 3.14 7.79
C PHE A 147 12.12 3.87 6.98
N GLY A 148 10.93 3.27 6.85
CA GLY A 148 9.79 3.90 6.19
C GLY A 148 9.33 5.16 6.91
N THR A 149 9.29 5.15 8.26
CA THR A 149 8.92 6.34 9.04
C THR A 149 9.93 7.48 8.84
N VAL A 150 11.23 7.19 8.91
CA VAL A 150 12.30 8.18 8.69
C VAL A 150 12.23 8.73 7.28
N ALA A 151 12.06 7.87 6.28
CA ALA A 151 11.90 8.28 4.89
C ALA A 151 10.66 9.15 4.66
N ALA A 152 9.52 8.81 5.28
CA ALA A 152 8.29 9.61 5.17
C ALA A 152 8.43 11.00 5.82
N ILE A 153 9.07 11.09 6.99
CA ILE A 153 9.35 12.38 7.65
C ILE A 153 10.31 13.21 6.80
N SER A 154 11.38 12.59 6.31
CA SER A 154 12.36 13.24 5.44
C SER A 154 11.70 13.77 4.16
N PHE A 155 10.89 12.95 3.49
CA PHE A 155 10.10 13.37 2.32
C PHE A 155 9.20 14.56 2.64
N LEU A 156 8.42 14.49 3.74
CA LEU A 156 7.52 15.57 4.13
C LEU A 156 8.26 16.89 4.39
N ILE A 157 9.37 16.84 5.13
CA ILE A 157 10.20 18.03 5.41
C ILE A 157 10.74 18.61 4.11
N CYS A 158 11.34 17.79 3.25
CA CYS A 158 11.86 18.24 1.96
C CYS A 158 10.75 18.84 1.08
N ARG A 159 9.53 18.28 1.08
CA ARG A 159 8.39 18.83 0.32
C ARG A 159 7.89 20.16 0.88
N ILE A 160 7.92 20.37 2.19
CA ILE A 160 7.50 21.62 2.81
C ILE A 160 8.52 22.73 2.51
N ILE A 161 9.82 22.43 2.64
CA ILE A 161 10.89 23.41 2.40
C ILE A 161 11.04 23.69 0.90
N GLY A 162 11.03 22.66 0.05
CA GLY A 162 11.22 22.79 -1.40
C GLY A 162 10.02 23.37 -2.16
N ARG A 163 8.93 23.71 -1.47
CA ARG A 163 7.70 24.28 -2.07
C ARG A 163 7.89 25.71 -2.60
N GLY A 164 9.01 26.35 -2.29
CA GLY A 164 9.32 27.73 -2.67
C GLY A 164 9.92 27.89 -4.07
N ASP A 165 10.57 26.86 -4.60
CA ASP A 165 11.27 26.91 -5.88
C ASP A 165 10.70 25.80 -6.77
N GLU A 166 10.26 26.11 -7.99
CA GLU A 166 10.06 25.09 -9.03
C GLU A 166 11.43 24.46 -9.31
N VAL A 167 11.81 23.47 -8.50
CA VAL A 167 13.00 22.67 -8.75
C VAL A 167 12.65 21.81 -9.95
N ASP A 168 12.96 22.31 -11.14
CA ASP A 168 13.01 21.51 -12.34
C ASP A 168 13.82 20.25 -12.03
N TRP A 169 13.26 19.08 -12.36
CA TRP A 169 13.87 17.77 -12.10
C TRP A 169 15.25 17.58 -12.76
N ILE A 170 15.62 18.52 -13.63
CA ILE A 170 16.93 18.64 -14.22
C ILE A 170 17.40 20.06 -13.91
N PRO A 171 18.27 20.27 -12.90
CA PRO A 171 18.95 21.54 -12.78
C PRO A 171 19.77 21.72 -14.06
N ASP A 172 19.55 22.84 -14.76
CA ASP A 172 20.51 23.30 -15.74
C ASP A 172 21.88 23.27 -15.05
N PRO A 173 22.91 22.60 -15.61
CA PRO A 173 24.24 22.57 -15.01
C PRO A 173 24.77 23.97 -14.65
N SER A 174 24.30 25.02 -15.34
CA SER A 174 24.63 26.42 -15.04
C SER A 174 24.03 26.95 -13.72
N LEU A 175 22.98 26.30 -13.18
CA LEU A 175 22.35 26.66 -11.90
C LEU A 175 23.07 26.09 -10.69
N PHE A 176 24.00 25.14 -10.85
CA PHE A 176 24.78 24.60 -9.72
C PHE A 176 25.60 25.68 -9.00
N ASP A 177 26.07 26.70 -9.71
CA ASP A 177 26.81 27.83 -9.13
C ASP A 177 25.92 28.79 -8.34
N THR A 178 24.59 28.71 -8.51
CA THR A 178 23.60 29.58 -7.84
C THR A 178 22.71 28.85 -6.83
N MET A 179 22.78 27.51 -6.76
CA MET A 179 22.03 26.72 -5.78
C MET A 179 22.58 26.90 -4.35
N THR A 180 21.68 27.16 -3.40
CA THR A 180 22.01 27.12 -1.98
C THR A 180 22.29 25.68 -1.54
N SER A 181 23.06 25.50 -0.46
CA SER A 181 23.31 24.18 0.14
C SER A 181 22.01 23.46 0.52
N VAL A 182 20.96 24.20 0.88
CA VAL A 182 19.64 23.67 1.19
C VAL A 182 18.95 23.09 -0.05
N ASN A 183 18.99 23.79 -1.18
CA ASN A 183 18.38 23.33 -2.43
C ASN A 183 19.07 22.06 -2.96
N LEU A 184 20.39 21.96 -2.82
CA LEU A 184 21.14 20.74 -3.13
C LEU A 184 20.72 19.55 -2.24
N VAL A 185 20.57 19.77 -0.93
CA VAL A 185 20.11 18.72 -0.02
C VAL A 185 18.71 18.25 -0.39
N ILE A 186 17.78 19.16 -0.68
CA ILE A 186 16.41 18.81 -1.08
C ILE A 186 16.41 18.03 -2.39
N PHE A 187 17.21 18.45 -3.37
CA PHE A 187 17.30 17.80 -4.68
C PHE A 187 17.66 16.31 -4.58
N TYR A 188 18.61 15.94 -3.71
CA TYR A 188 18.99 14.53 -3.52
C TYR A 188 18.10 13.81 -2.51
N LEU A 189 17.77 14.45 -1.39
CA LEU A 189 17.10 13.80 -0.28
C LEU A 189 15.62 13.53 -0.57
N LEU A 190 14.95 14.39 -1.32
CA LEU A 190 13.54 14.20 -1.66
C LEU A 190 13.30 12.90 -2.46
N PRO A 191 13.92 12.68 -3.63
CA PRO A 191 13.78 11.43 -4.35
C PRO A 191 14.34 10.25 -3.55
N ALA A 192 15.48 10.38 -2.89
CA ALA A 192 16.01 9.28 -2.06
C ALA A 192 14.99 8.84 -0.99
N SER A 193 14.30 9.79 -0.35
CA SER A 193 13.26 9.51 0.65
C SER A 193 12.03 8.85 0.03
N GLU A 194 11.56 9.33 -1.12
CA GLU A 194 10.42 8.75 -1.84
C GLU A 194 10.68 7.29 -2.25
N TRP A 195 11.84 7.03 -2.83
CA TRP A 195 12.24 5.69 -3.29
C TRP A 195 12.49 4.75 -2.12
N THR A 196 13.12 5.23 -1.05
CA THR A 196 13.29 4.44 0.18
C THR A 196 11.94 4.07 0.77
N LEU A 197 11.00 5.02 0.83
CA LEU A 197 9.66 4.76 1.34
C LEU A 197 8.93 3.72 0.48
N GLY A 198 8.93 3.91 -0.84
CA GLY A 198 8.38 2.95 -1.78
C GLY A 198 8.97 1.54 -1.60
N LEU A 199 10.29 1.44 -1.48
CA LEU A 199 10.98 0.16 -1.28
C LEU A 199 10.59 -0.50 0.05
N THR A 200 10.54 0.27 1.15
CA THR A 200 10.15 -0.28 2.46
C THR A 200 8.74 -0.83 2.45
N ILE A 201 7.79 -0.13 1.81
CA ILE A 201 6.40 -0.59 1.66
C ILE A 201 6.36 -1.87 0.83
N THR A 202 7.02 -1.89 -0.33
CA THR A 202 7.08 -3.07 -1.21
C THR A 202 7.64 -4.29 -0.48
N LEU A 203 8.75 -4.14 0.25
CA LEU A 203 9.36 -5.21 1.02
C LEU A 203 8.48 -5.66 2.19
N PHE A 204 7.74 -4.74 2.82
CA PHE A 204 6.84 -5.06 3.91
C PHE A 204 5.71 -5.99 3.47
N PHE A 205 5.13 -5.78 2.28
CA PHE A 205 4.16 -6.72 1.71
C PHE A 205 4.78 -8.10 1.45
N LEU A 206 6.05 -8.19 1.03
CA LEU A 206 6.73 -9.49 0.89
C LEU A 206 6.89 -10.22 2.23
N LEU A 207 6.98 -9.49 3.36
CA LEU A 207 7.00 -10.10 4.69
C LEU A 207 5.66 -10.76 5.08
N TRP A 208 4.59 -10.58 4.31
CA TRP A 208 3.34 -11.31 4.50
C TRP A 208 3.26 -12.65 3.78
N VAL A 209 4.13 -12.88 2.78
CA VAL A 209 4.15 -14.15 2.03
C VAL A 209 4.15 -15.37 2.96
N PRO A 210 4.99 -15.44 4.02
CA PRO A 210 4.98 -16.61 4.92
C PRO A 210 3.67 -16.83 5.67
N GLU A 211 2.95 -15.75 6.03
CA GLU A 211 1.65 -15.84 6.70
C GLU A 211 0.57 -16.25 5.69
N PHE A 212 0.55 -15.64 4.51
CA PHE A 212 -0.45 -15.92 3.47
C PHE A 212 -0.31 -17.31 2.84
N LEU A 213 0.89 -17.91 2.90
CA LEU A 213 1.11 -19.33 2.58
C LEU A 213 0.43 -20.29 3.57
N ARG A 214 0.12 -19.83 4.78
CA ARG A 214 -0.48 -20.64 5.86
C ARG A 214 -1.98 -20.43 6.02
N ILE A 215 -2.57 -19.50 5.26
CA ILE A 215 -4.01 -19.25 5.29
C ILE A 215 -4.69 -20.26 4.36
N ASP A 216 -5.45 -21.18 4.94
CA ASP A 216 -6.38 -22.02 4.21
C ASP A 216 -7.70 -21.27 3.99
N PHE A 217 -7.90 -20.77 2.77
CA PHE A 217 -9.09 -20.01 2.42
C PHE A 217 -10.18 -20.95 1.90
N GLN A 218 -11.23 -21.12 2.70
CA GLN A 218 -12.43 -21.81 2.24
C GLN A 218 -13.34 -20.84 1.49
N ALA A 219 -13.51 -21.08 0.19
CA ALA A 219 -14.40 -20.27 -0.63
C ALA A 219 -15.83 -20.27 -0.06
N PRO A 220 -16.49 -19.10 0.04
CA PRO A 220 -17.85 -19.04 0.52
C PRO A 220 -18.79 -19.82 -0.43
N LEU A 221 -19.74 -20.56 0.15
CA LEU A 221 -20.77 -21.25 -0.63
C LEU A 221 -21.69 -20.23 -1.30
N ILE A 222 -21.54 -20.04 -2.62
CA ILE A 222 -22.42 -19.17 -3.41
C ILE A 222 -23.71 -19.93 -3.71
N LYS A 223 -24.79 -19.59 -2.99
CA LYS A 223 -26.13 -20.13 -3.27
C LYS A 223 -26.85 -19.23 -4.29
N PRO A 224 -27.49 -19.79 -5.33
CA PRO A 224 -28.34 -19.02 -6.24
C PRO A 224 -29.43 -18.30 -5.46
N TRP A 225 -29.69 -17.03 -5.81
CA TRP A 225 -30.74 -16.25 -5.17
C TRP A 225 -32.13 -16.74 -5.64
N LYS A 226 -32.74 -17.64 -4.86
CA LYS A 226 -34.03 -18.28 -5.20
C LYS A 226 -35.28 -17.37 -5.12
N ASN A 227 -35.18 -16.14 -4.60
CA ASN A 227 -36.36 -15.25 -4.50
C ASN A 227 -36.68 -14.53 -5.82
N HIS A 228 -35.80 -14.58 -6.83
CA HIS A 228 -36.12 -14.05 -8.14
C HIS A 228 -37.20 -14.89 -8.82
N ASP A 229 -37.08 -16.22 -8.73
CA ASP A 229 -38.00 -17.16 -9.38
C ASP A 229 -39.41 -17.13 -8.78
N SER A 230 -39.53 -16.81 -7.48
CA SER A 230 -40.84 -16.64 -6.83
C SER A 230 -41.53 -15.34 -7.22
N LEU A 231 -40.78 -14.27 -7.52
CA LEU A 231 -41.32 -13.01 -8.02
C LEU A 231 -41.76 -13.10 -9.48
N THR A 232 -41.07 -13.88 -10.32
CA THR A 232 -41.50 -14.13 -11.70
C THR A 232 -42.70 -15.06 -11.78
N ASN A 233 -42.75 -16.12 -10.96
CA ASN A 233 -43.87 -17.07 -10.98
C ASN A 233 -45.16 -16.49 -10.38
N SER A 234 -45.07 -15.66 -9.32
CA SER A 234 -46.25 -14.98 -8.78
C SER A 234 -46.85 -13.98 -9.77
N ARG A 235 -46.00 -13.28 -10.53
CA ARG A 235 -46.44 -12.34 -11.57
C ARG A 235 -47.07 -13.04 -12.79
N SER A 236 -46.65 -14.26 -13.13
CA SER A 236 -47.32 -15.03 -14.19
C SER A 236 -48.68 -15.59 -13.77
N THR A 237 -48.86 -15.92 -12.48
CA THR A 237 -50.15 -16.43 -11.97
C THR A 237 -51.20 -15.35 -11.72
N GLU A 238 -50.81 -14.07 -11.63
CA GLU A 238 -51.75 -12.94 -11.51
C GLU A 238 -52.30 -12.45 -12.86
N VAL A 239 -51.79 -12.96 -13.98
CA VAL A 239 -52.10 -12.47 -15.34
C VAL A 239 -52.92 -13.49 -16.17
N GLU A 240 -53.24 -14.67 -15.63
CA GLU A 240 -54.25 -15.61 -16.17
C GLU A 240 -55.58 -15.48 -15.43
#